data_AF-A0A934E8I0-F1
#
_entry.id   AF-A0A934E8I0-F1
#
_cell.length_a   1.000
_cell.length_b   1.000
_cell.length_c   1.000
_cell.angle_alpha   90.00
_cell.angle_beta   90.00
_cell.angle_gamma   90.00
#
_symmetry.space_group_name_H-M   'P 1'
#
loop_
_entity.id
_entity.type
_entity.pdbx_description
1 polymer ?
#
loop_
_entity_poly.entity_id
_entity_poly.type
_entity_poly.pdbx_seq_one_letter_code
_entity_poly.pdbx_strand_id
1 'polypeptide(L)'
;MTPDFQNAYIAGVECLKAWSDVLDDINVFPVADGDTGRNLIISLTPLRYPEKDRKSTITRLLLSARGNSGNIAARFFAGFLMADSYAQLPNAAREGRNLAWQAVHNPVPGTLLTVFDVLADFLIDHPFEDSREYASKIVDRLEMAVLSTPELLPKLKHAGVVDSGALGMYIFLEGFFKRLVGQSDRFRPITRIFKDQMRVSATFQEELQDEFCVDTVLHVDGDVKEKIDRLSVYGSSVVAIAHQDYLKVHLHTHSIRDVKRRMASLGHVLQWTDDNISVQVADFKRHSGQGSVHIMTDAAGSLTRADSRKLGITLLDSYITAGDKSLPETLFSSEELYQSMQAGVKVSTAQASVFERHQYYQRVVNQYSKVLYLCVGSAFTGNFDVASAWKKLNDPDNRLTVMDTKAASGRLGLIAMAAARYAIRSGDPDAVVAFAKRAIDACAEYVFIDKLKYLAAGGRIARPRAFFGDMLHVKPIITPTGEGAKKIGAVKDRDEQLKFAMEKLNAFLATDSAPWIMLEYSDNFAWVNDTVKKCVEESAPLSEILLQPLSLTSGVHMGPGTWAIAFLPELIK
;
A
#
# COMPACT_ATOMS: atom_id res chain seq x y z
N MET A 1 20.80 7.18 17.33
CA MET A 1 20.83 7.36 15.87
C MET A 1 20.97 8.83 15.54
N THR A 2 21.93 9.18 14.69
CA THR A 2 22.09 10.55 14.20
C THR A 2 20.97 10.92 13.23
N PRO A 3 20.66 12.22 13.04
CA PRO A 3 19.65 12.65 12.07
C PRO A 3 19.91 12.17 10.63
N ASP A 4 21.17 12.05 10.23
CA ASP A 4 21.53 11.62 8.86
C ASP A 4 21.16 10.15 8.62
N PHE A 5 21.48 9.26 9.57
CA PHE A 5 21.06 7.86 9.51
C PHE A 5 19.53 7.73 9.55
N GLN A 6 18.86 8.48 10.44
CA GLN A 6 17.41 8.49 10.50
C GLN A 6 16.78 8.90 9.16
N ASN A 7 17.28 9.99 8.56
CA ASN A 7 16.82 10.46 7.26
C ASN A 7 17.12 9.45 6.15
N ALA A 8 18.25 8.74 6.21
CA ALA A 8 18.61 7.70 5.25
C ALA A 8 17.65 6.50 5.32
N TYR A 9 17.29 6.04 6.53
CA TYR A 9 16.28 5.00 6.70
C TYR A 9 14.91 5.42 6.19
N ILE A 10 14.49 6.66 6.47
CA ILE A 10 13.24 7.23 5.95
C ILE A 10 13.24 7.22 4.42
N ALA A 11 14.32 7.72 3.80
CA ALA A 11 14.45 7.75 2.34
C ALA A 11 14.41 6.34 1.73
N GLY A 12 15.04 5.35 2.37
CA GLY A 12 14.98 3.95 1.95
C GLY A 12 13.56 3.39 1.96
N VAL A 13 12.78 3.62 3.04
CA VAL A 13 11.38 3.18 3.12
C VAL A 13 10.52 3.90 2.07
N GLU A 14 10.71 5.20 1.87
CA GLU A 14 9.93 5.97 0.89
C GLU A 14 10.22 5.53 -0.55
N CYS A 15 11.48 5.23 -0.89
CA CYS A 15 11.85 4.65 -2.18
C CYS A 15 11.18 3.27 -2.35
N LEU A 16 11.29 2.42 -1.34
CA LEU A 16 10.66 1.10 -1.36
C LEU A 16 9.14 1.20 -1.53
N LYS A 17 8.48 2.15 -0.86
CA LYS A 17 7.03 2.33 -0.94
C LYS A 17 6.58 2.71 -2.33
N ALA A 18 7.31 3.62 -2.97
CA ALA A 18 7.03 4.01 -4.34
C ALA A 18 7.19 2.86 -5.35
N TRP A 19 7.81 1.74 -5.00
CA TRP A 19 8.00 0.59 -5.88
C TRP A 19 7.26 -0.68 -5.45
N SER A 20 6.55 -0.67 -4.31
CA SER A 20 6.02 -1.88 -3.68
C SER A 20 5.07 -2.70 -4.57
N ASP A 21 4.20 -2.05 -5.34
CA ASP A 21 3.28 -2.71 -6.29
C ASP A 21 4.02 -3.39 -7.44
N VAL A 22 5.13 -2.82 -7.91
CA VAL A 22 5.97 -3.46 -8.94
C VAL A 22 6.70 -4.67 -8.37
N LEU A 23 7.14 -4.60 -7.11
CA LEU A 23 7.74 -5.75 -6.43
C LEU A 23 6.72 -6.89 -6.24
N ASP A 24 5.47 -6.54 -5.97
CA ASP A 24 4.38 -7.50 -5.95
C ASP A 24 4.17 -8.13 -7.34
N ASP A 25 4.18 -7.35 -8.42
CA ASP A 25 3.93 -7.83 -9.78
C ASP A 25 4.99 -8.83 -10.29
N ILE A 26 6.18 -8.86 -9.68
CA ILE A 26 7.27 -9.78 -10.05
C ILE A 26 7.52 -10.84 -8.98
N ASN A 27 6.71 -10.90 -7.93
CA ASN A 27 6.90 -11.88 -6.86
C ASN A 27 6.53 -13.27 -7.36
N VAL A 28 7.53 -14.08 -7.70
CA VAL A 28 7.34 -15.47 -8.14
C VAL A 28 8.05 -16.48 -7.23
N PHE A 29 8.83 -16.04 -6.25
CA PHE A 29 9.64 -16.91 -5.40
C PHE A 29 9.45 -16.61 -3.89
N PRO A 30 9.30 -17.64 -3.03
CA PRO A 30 9.17 -19.06 -3.38
C PRO A 30 7.82 -19.38 -4.04
N VAL A 31 6.82 -18.51 -3.86
CA VAL A 31 5.45 -18.63 -4.36
C VAL A 31 5.07 -17.39 -5.14
N ALA A 32 4.30 -17.54 -6.22
CA ALA A 32 3.84 -16.43 -7.03
C ALA A 32 2.52 -15.80 -6.54
N ASP A 33 2.54 -15.29 -5.30
CA ASP A 33 1.38 -14.72 -4.59
C ASP A 33 1.28 -13.18 -4.68
N GLY A 34 2.29 -12.51 -5.24
CA GLY A 34 2.29 -11.07 -5.39
C GLY A 34 2.20 -10.30 -4.07
N ASP A 35 2.90 -10.71 -3.01
CA ASP A 35 2.81 -10.04 -1.70
C ASP A 35 4.12 -9.40 -1.19
N THR A 36 5.25 -9.59 -1.87
CA THR A 36 6.56 -9.17 -1.35
C THR A 36 6.67 -7.68 -1.06
N GLY A 37 6.18 -6.82 -1.95
CA GLY A 37 6.19 -5.37 -1.71
C GLY A 37 5.31 -4.97 -0.54
N ARG A 38 4.10 -5.55 -0.43
CA ARG A 38 3.22 -5.38 0.75
C ARG A 38 3.94 -5.79 2.05
N ASN A 39 4.52 -6.98 2.06
CA ASN A 39 5.18 -7.56 3.21
C ASN A 39 6.37 -6.72 3.66
N LEU A 40 7.22 -6.29 2.72
CA LEU A 40 8.36 -5.43 3.01
C LEU A 40 7.93 -4.07 3.58
N ILE A 41 6.90 -3.43 3.02
CA ILE A 41 6.43 -2.13 3.53
C ILE A 41 5.86 -2.24 4.93
N ILE A 42 4.98 -3.21 5.20
CA ILE A 42 4.43 -3.39 6.54
C ILE A 42 5.57 -3.65 7.55
N SER A 43 6.52 -4.49 7.18
CA SER A 43 7.63 -4.91 8.04
C SER A 43 8.62 -3.78 8.33
N LEU A 44 8.92 -2.92 7.34
CA LEU A 44 9.96 -1.89 7.45
C LEU A 44 9.42 -0.49 7.77
N THR A 45 8.10 -0.30 7.85
CA THR A 45 7.52 0.99 8.25
C THR A 45 8.04 1.55 9.59
N PRO A 46 8.40 0.74 10.61
CA PRO A 46 9.03 1.29 11.82
C PRO A 46 10.35 2.06 11.55
N LEU A 47 11.06 1.80 10.44
CA LEU A 47 12.23 2.60 10.03
C LEU A 47 11.87 4.01 9.54
N ARG A 48 10.61 4.22 9.11
CA ARG A 48 10.07 5.54 8.72
C ARG A 48 9.75 6.42 9.93
N TYR A 49 9.37 5.79 11.03
CA TYR A 49 9.01 6.45 12.28
C TYR A 49 9.81 5.82 13.43
N PRO A 50 11.14 5.99 13.43
CA PRO A 50 11.98 5.36 14.45
C PRO A 50 11.68 5.99 15.81
N GLU A 51 11.61 5.14 16.82
CA GLU A 51 11.47 5.57 18.20
C GLU A 51 12.75 6.27 18.68
N LYS A 52 12.64 7.04 19.77
CA LYS A 52 13.83 7.63 20.42
C LYS A 52 14.83 6.56 20.85
N ASP A 53 14.32 5.40 21.30
CA ASP A 53 15.12 4.25 21.64
C ASP A 53 15.20 3.25 20.48
N ARG A 54 16.42 2.78 20.19
CA ARG A 54 16.67 1.83 19.12
C ARG A 54 16.04 0.47 19.43
N LYS A 55 16.08 0.01 20.69
CA LYS A 55 15.54 -1.32 21.03
C LYS A 55 14.04 -1.35 20.78
N SER A 56 13.31 -0.28 21.12
CA SER A 56 11.89 -0.16 20.77
C SER A 56 11.65 -0.21 19.26
N THR A 57 12.48 0.45 18.45
CA THR A 57 12.38 0.37 16.97
C THR A 57 12.62 -1.06 16.47
N ILE A 58 13.64 -1.74 16.99
CA ILE A 58 13.94 -3.15 16.65
C ILE A 58 12.77 -4.05 17.04
N THR A 59 12.24 -3.93 18.26
CA THR A 59 11.07 -4.69 18.69
C THR A 59 9.89 -4.46 17.76
N ARG A 60 9.60 -3.20 17.39
CA ARG A 60 8.52 -2.89 16.44
C ARG A 60 8.76 -3.50 15.06
N LEU A 61 9.99 -3.53 14.55
CA LEU A 61 10.32 -4.20 13.27
C LEU A 61 10.02 -5.69 13.34
N LEU A 62 10.50 -6.37 14.38
CA LEU A 62 10.32 -7.81 14.53
C LEU A 62 8.84 -8.19 14.72
N LEU A 63 8.08 -7.41 15.48
CA LEU A 63 6.66 -7.65 15.71
C LEU A 63 5.79 -7.32 14.49
N SER A 64 6.18 -6.30 13.70
CA SER A 64 5.45 -5.89 12.49
C SER A 64 5.76 -6.76 11.27
N ALA A 65 6.81 -7.59 11.33
CA ALA A 65 7.26 -8.38 10.20
C ALA A 65 6.16 -9.30 9.64
N ARG A 66 6.08 -9.39 8.31
CA ARG A 66 5.11 -10.20 7.56
C ARG A 66 5.81 -10.97 6.45
N GLY A 67 5.38 -12.20 6.20
CA GLY A 67 5.90 -13.01 5.09
C GLY A 67 7.40 -13.33 5.21
N ASN A 68 7.91 -14.13 4.27
CA ASN A 68 9.34 -14.46 4.25
C ASN A 68 10.21 -13.21 4.04
N SER A 69 9.91 -12.40 3.03
CA SER A 69 10.71 -11.22 2.68
C SER A 69 10.76 -10.19 3.81
N GLY A 70 9.62 -9.92 4.44
CA GLY A 70 9.52 -8.99 5.56
C GLY A 70 10.23 -9.47 6.82
N ASN A 71 10.12 -10.75 7.18
CA ASN A 71 10.83 -11.31 8.33
C ASN A 71 12.36 -11.32 8.13
N ILE A 72 12.86 -11.71 6.94
CA ILE A 72 14.30 -11.70 6.66
C ILE A 72 14.83 -10.26 6.68
N ALA A 73 14.14 -9.31 6.04
CA ALA A 73 14.54 -7.91 6.03
C ALA A 73 14.51 -7.29 7.44
N ALA A 74 13.47 -7.56 8.24
CA ALA A 74 13.38 -7.07 9.63
C ALA A 74 14.55 -7.58 10.49
N ARG A 75 14.99 -8.83 10.27
CA ARG A 75 16.17 -9.40 10.95
C ARG A 75 17.48 -8.77 10.50
N PHE A 76 17.64 -8.48 9.22
CA PHE A 76 18.77 -7.68 8.73
C PHE A 76 18.83 -6.32 9.43
N PHE A 77 17.71 -5.58 9.40
CA PHE A 77 17.67 -4.24 10.00
C PHE A 77 17.79 -4.24 11.52
N ALA A 78 17.38 -5.31 12.21
CA ALA A 78 17.64 -5.46 13.64
C ALA A 78 19.14 -5.38 13.97
N GLY A 79 20.01 -5.97 13.15
CA GLY A 79 21.46 -5.84 13.28
C GLY A 79 21.99 -4.53 12.69
N PHE A 80 21.53 -4.16 11.49
CA PHE A 80 22.04 -3.00 10.76
C PHE A 80 21.76 -1.66 11.48
N LEU A 81 20.64 -1.56 12.19
CA LEU A 81 20.28 -0.38 12.99
C LEU A 81 21.32 -0.03 14.06
N MET A 82 22.17 -0.98 14.46
CA MET A 82 23.18 -0.78 15.50
C MET A 82 24.32 0.16 15.08
N ALA A 83 24.43 0.52 13.79
CA ALA A 83 25.36 1.55 13.34
C ALA A 83 24.86 2.96 13.72
N ASP A 84 25.71 3.74 14.39
CA ASP A 84 25.52 5.18 14.66
C ASP A 84 26.55 6.06 13.94
N SER A 85 27.48 5.45 13.23
CA SER A 85 28.56 6.12 12.51
C SER A 85 28.99 5.30 11.30
N TYR A 86 29.65 5.94 10.35
CA TYR A 86 30.18 5.30 9.16
C TYR A 86 31.14 4.14 9.48
N ALA A 87 31.98 4.30 10.51
CA ALA A 87 32.92 3.26 10.97
C ALA A 87 32.24 1.99 11.49
N GLN A 88 30.96 2.08 11.90
CA GLN A 88 30.20 0.94 12.43
C GLN A 88 29.38 0.21 11.36
N LEU A 89 29.20 0.80 10.17
CA LEU A 89 28.46 0.20 9.06
C LEU A 89 28.93 -1.23 8.71
N PRO A 90 30.25 -1.54 8.62
CA PRO A 90 30.69 -2.88 8.24
C PRO A 90 30.28 -3.95 9.27
N ASN A 91 30.45 -3.66 10.56
CA ASN A 91 30.07 -4.57 11.63
C ASN A 91 28.55 -4.75 11.72
N ALA A 92 27.78 -3.67 11.58
CA ALA A 92 26.33 -3.72 11.61
C ALA A 92 25.74 -4.46 10.41
N ALA A 93 26.33 -4.29 9.21
CA ALA A 93 25.93 -5.03 8.02
C ALA A 93 26.25 -6.52 8.13
N ARG A 94 27.43 -6.87 8.65
CA ARG A 94 27.80 -8.27 8.92
C ARG A 94 26.86 -8.93 9.91
N GLU A 95 26.52 -8.25 11.00
CA GLU A 95 25.58 -8.76 12.00
C GLU A 95 24.18 -8.91 11.40
N GLY A 96 23.68 -7.88 10.71
CA GLY A 96 22.40 -7.92 10.02
C GLY A 96 22.30 -9.08 9.03
N ARG A 97 23.33 -9.28 8.19
CA ARG A 97 23.43 -10.42 7.27
C ARG A 97 23.30 -11.74 8.02
N ASN A 98 24.08 -11.95 9.09
CA ASN A 98 24.03 -13.20 9.86
C ASN A 98 22.64 -13.45 10.45
N LEU A 99 21.99 -12.43 11.01
CA LEU A 99 20.63 -12.53 11.56
C LEU A 99 19.59 -12.83 10.49
N ALA A 100 19.76 -12.30 9.28
CA ALA A 100 18.88 -12.54 8.13
C ALA A 100 18.97 -13.98 7.63
N TRP A 101 20.19 -14.52 7.49
CA TRP A 101 20.42 -15.92 7.14
C TRP A 101 19.86 -16.90 8.17
N GLN A 102 19.88 -16.52 9.46
CA GLN A 102 19.30 -17.30 10.55
C GLN A 102 17.77 -17.19 10.65
N ALA A 103 17.14 -16.24 9.95
CA ALA A 103 15.70 -15.98 10.07
C ALA A 103 14.84 -17.08 9.43
N VAL A 104 15.35 -17.69 8.37
CA VAL A 104 14.68 -18.72 7.58
C VAL A 104 15.33 -20.07 7.84
N HIS A 105 14.52 -21.13 7.94
CA HIS A 105 15.03 -22.48 8.16
C HIS A 105 15.87 -23.00 6.99
N ASN A 106 15.46 -22.70 5.74
CA ASN A 106 16.12 -23.13 4.51
C ASN A 106 16.50 -21.91 3.66
N PRO A 107 17.53 -21.13 4.05
CA PRO A 107 17.94 -19.96 3.28
C PRO A 107 18.55 -20.37 1.94
N VAL A 108 18.28 -19.59 0.89
CA VAL A 108 18.82 -19.84 -0.46
C VAL A 108 19.46 -18.57 -1.04
N PRO A 109 20.65 -18.68 -1.67
CA PRO A 109 21.20 -17.63 -2.52
C PRO A 109 20.26 -17.29 -3.68
N GLY A 110 20.44 -16.11 -4.27
CA GLY A 110 19.58 -15.58 -5.32
C GLY A 110 18.34 -14.87 -4.81
N THR A 111 18.23 -14.65 -3.50
CA THR A 111 17.19 -13.85 -2.84
C THR A 111 17.77 -12.56 -2.27
N LEU A 112 16.98 -11.79 -1.53
CA LEU A 112 17.47 -10.64 -0.75
C LEU A 112 18.65 -10.95 0.19
N LEU A 113 18.88 -12.21 0.57
CA LEU A 113 20.07 -12.65 1.29
C LEU A 113 21.37 -12.35 0.51
N THR A 114 21.37 -12.54 -0.81
CA THR A 114 22.53 -12.26 -1.67
C THR A 114 22.86 -10.77 -1.71
N VAL A 115 21.85 -9.89 -1.64
CA VAL A 115 22.07 -8.44 -1.52
C VAL A 115 22.75 -8.10 -0.19
N PHE A 116 22.35 -8.76 0.90
CA PHE A 116 22.97 -8.55 2.22
C PHE A 116 24.39 -9.11 2.30
N ASP A 117 24.69 -10.22 1.64
CA ASP A 117 26.05 -10.74 1.52
C ASP A 117 26.96 -9.73 0.83
N VAL A 118 26.56 -9.28 -0.37
CA VAL A 118 27.31 -8.30 -1.17
C VAL A 118 27.48 -6.98 -0.44
N LEU A 119 26.45 -6.52 0.27
CA LEU A 119 26.51 -5.31 1.08
C LEU A 119 27.56 -5.43 2.20
N ALA A 120 27.48 -6.51 2.98
CA ALA A 120 28.36 -6.70 4.12
C ALA A 120 29.82 -6.84 3.67
N ASP A 121 30.08 -7.66 2.64
CA ASP A 121 31.43 -7.87 2.13
C ASP A 121 32.01 -6.59 1.53
N PHE A 122 31.22 -5.82 0.78
CA PHE A 122 31.66 -4.53 0.24
C PHE A 122 32.06 -3.54 1.35
N LEU A 123 31.23 -3.40 2.39
CA LEU A 123 31.49 -2.49 3.51
C LEU A 123 32.72 -2.92 4.33
N ILE A 124 33.00 -4.23 4.42
CA ILE A 124 34.20 -4.76 5.11
C ILE A 124 35.46 -4.43 4.31
N ASP A 125 35.44 -4.66 3.00
CA ASP A 125 36.60 -4.50 2.14
C ASP A 125 36.88 -3.03 1.78
N HIS A 126 35.85 -2.19 1.78
CA HIS A 126 35.92 -0.79 1.37
C HIS A 126 35.32 0.08 2.48
N PRO A 127 36.15 0.61 3.40
CA PRO A 127 35.69 1.50 4.47
C PRO A 127 34.85 2.65 3.93
N PHE A 128 33.75 2.96 4.62
CA PHE A 128 32.80 3.96 4.15
C PHE A 128 33.42 5.36 4.05
N GLU A 129 33.30 5.97 2.87
CA GLU A 129 33.62 7.36 2.62
C GLU A 129 32.35 8.15 2.33
N ASP A 130 32.19 9.30 2.98
CA ASP A 130 31.06 10.21 2.74
C ASP A 130 31.23 10.95 1.41
N SER A 131 31.06 10.20 0.33
CA SER A 131 31.28 10.68 -1.02
C SER A 131 30.24 10.12 -1.99
N ARG A 132 29.91 10.95 -2.98
CA ARG A 132 29.02 10.57 -4.08
C ARG A 132 29.55 9.37 -4.87
N GLU A 133 30.87 9.25 -4.95
CA GLU A 133 31.56 8.16 -5.64
C GLU A 133 31.40 6.84 -4.87
N TYR A 134 31.57 6.87 -3.55
CA TYR A 134 31.36 5.70 -2.70
C TYR A 134 29.92 5.18 -2.82
N ALA A 135 28.94 6.08 -2.68
CA ALA A 135 27.53 5.75 -2.85
C ALA A 135 27.23 5.17 -4.25
N SER A 136 27.91 5.62 -5.31
CA SER A 136 27.76 4.98 -6.62
C SER A 136 28.34 3.57 -6.64
N LYS A 137 29.57 3.38 -6.15
CA LYS A 137 30.27 2.09 -6.15
C LYS A 137 29.48 1.01 -5.39
N ILE A 138 28.94 1.33 -4.22
CA ILE A 138 28.15 0.37 -3.46
C ILE A 138 26.84 0.03 -4.17
N VAL A 139 26.16 1.02 -4.74
CA VAL A 139 24.93 0.79 -5.51
C VAL A 139 25.21 -0.03 -6.77
N ASP A 140 26.33 0.17 -7.46
CA ASP A 140 26.78 -0.68 -8.58
C ASP A 140 26.92 -2.15 -8.16
N ARG A 141 27.50 -2.40 -6.97
CA ARG A 141 27.64 -3.78 -6.45
C ARG A 141 26.28 -4.40 -6.13
N LEU A 142 25.39 -3.65 -5.49
CA LEU A 142 24.05 -4.13 -5.16
C LEU A 142 23.22 -4.40 -6.43
N GLU A 143 23.36 -3.55 -7.46
CA GLU A 143 22.72 -3.73 -8.77
C GLU A 143 23.12 -5.06 -9.40
N MET A 144 24.43 -5.36 -9.43
CA MET A 144 24.94 -6.63 -9.93
C MET A 144 24.45 -7.83 -9.12
N ALA A 145 24.30 -7.68 -7.80
CA ALA A 145 23.74 -8.72 -6.95
C ALA A 145 22.31 -9.09 -7.38
N VAL A 146 21.46 -8.09 -7.61
CA VAL A 146 20.08 -8.30 -8.08
C VAL A 146 20.05 -8.91 -9.48
N LEU A 147 20.86 -8.41 -10.42
CA LEU A 147 20.94 -8.94 -11.79
C LEU A 147 21.41 -10.40 -11.84
N SER A 148 22.14 -10.87 -10.83
CA SER A 148 22.59 -12.26 -10.72
C SER A 148 21.51 -13.24 -10.23
N THR A 149 20.43 -12.73 -9.62
CA THR A 149 19.40 -13.57 -8.98
C THR A 149 18.76 -14.60 -9.92
N PRO A 150 18.47 -14.31 -11.20
CA PRO A 150 17.92 -15.32 -12.12
C PRO A 150 18.91 -16.45 -12.42
N GLU A 151 20.22 -16.19 -12.39
CA GLU A 151 21.22 -17.24 -12.62
C GLU A 151 21.40 -18.15 -11.38
N LEU A 152 21.00 -17.68 -10.21
CA LEU A 152 21.07 -18.43 -8.95
C LEU A 152 19.78 -19.23 -8.67
N LEU A 153 18.63 -18.78 -9.18
CA LEU A 153 17.34 -19.42 -8.95
C LEU A 153 16.63 -19.77 -10.27
N PRO A 154 16.52 -21.07 -10.62
CA PRO A 154 15.87 -21.50 -11.87
C PRO A 154 14.44 -20.99 -12.05
N LYS A 155 13.66 -20.83 -10.96
CA LYS A 155 12.29 -20.31 -11.00
C LYS A 155 12.24 -18.87 -11.52
N LEU A 156 13.16 -18.02 -11.05
CA LEU A 156 13.31 -16.64 -11.50
C LEU A 156 13.70 -16.58 -12.98
N LYS A 157 14.66 -17.41 -13.40
CA LYS A 157 15.07 -17.54 -14.80
C LYS A 157 13.92 -17.95 -15.72
N HIS A 158 13.12 -18.92 -15.28
CA HIS A 158 11.97 -19.39 -16.04
C HIS A 158 10.85 -18.33 -16.12
N ALA A 159 10.62 -17.60 -15.02
CA ALA A 159 9.70 -16.48 -14.98
C ALA A 159 10.21 -15.25 -15.76
N GLY A 160 11.52 -15.18 -16.04
CA GLY A 160 12.15 -14.05 -16.71
C GLY A 160 12.23 -12.81 -15.83
N VAL A 161 12.28 -12.93 -14.51
CA VAL A 161 12.35 -11.80 -13.57
C VAL A 161 13.51 -11.92 -12.58
N VAL A 162 13.93 -10.79 -12.01
CA VAL A 162 14.80 -10.78 -10.82
C VAL A 162 14.01 -11.13 -9.55
N ASP A 163 14.70 -11.45 -8.47
CA ASP A 163 14.07 -11.64 -7.16
C ASP A 163 13.41 -10.34 -6.67
N SER A 164 12.13 -10.42 -6.33
CA SER A 164 11.32 -9.30 -5.84
C SER A 164 11.90 -8.71 -4.53
N GLY A 165 12.34 -9.57 -3.62
CA GLY A 165 12.93 -9.17 -2.34
C GLY A 165 14.28 -8.47 -2.54
N ALA A 166 15.14 -9.04 -3.36
CA ALA A 166 16.46 -8.49 -3.68
C ALA A 166 16.34 -7.12 -4.34
N LEU A 167 15.45 -6.98 -5.34
CA LEU A 167 15.18 -5.70 -5.97
C LEU A 167 14.64 -4.70 -4.94
N GLY A 168 13.73 -5.11 -4.05
CA GLY A 168 13.25 -4.26 -2.96
C GLY A 168 14.37 -3.75 -2.04
N MET A 169 15.30 -4.62 -1.64
CA MET A 169 16.43 -4.21 -0.81
C MET A 169 17.43 -3.33 -1.57
N TYR A 170 17.65 -3.57 -2.85
CA TYR A 170 18.44 -2.65 -3.70
C TYR A 170 17.81 -1.25 -3.73
N ILE A 171 16.49 -1.14 -3.96
CA ILE A 171 15.77 0.14 -3.99
C ILE A 171 15.88 0.87 -2.64
N PHE A 172 15.68 0.12 -1.55
CA PHE A 172 15.84 0.66 -0.20
C PHE A 172 17.25 1.19 0.03
N LEU A 173 18.27 0.39 -0.28
CA LEU A 173 19.67 0.69 0.01
C LEU A 173 20.22 1.80 -0.90
N GLU A 174 19.76 1.91 -2.15
CA GLU A 174 20.04 3.06 -3.00
C GLU A 174 19.52 4.36 -2.36
N GLY A 175 18.26 4.35 -1.90
CA GLY A 175 17.66 5.43 -1.12
C GLY A 175 18.48 5.81 0.11
N PHE A 176 18.85 4.80 0.90
CA PHE A 176 19.64 4.94 2.12
C PHE A 176 21.00 5.58 1.86
N PHE A 177 21.83 4.97 1.00
CA PHE A 177 23.21 5.44 0.79
C PHE A 177 23.27 6.78 0.07
N LYS A 178 22.38 7.06 -0.88
CA LYS A 178 22.31 8.37 -1.52
C LYS A 178 21.95 9.46 -0.52
N ARG A 179 20.95 9.21 0.32
CA ARG A 179 20.56 10.18 1.35
C ARG A 179 21.67 10.40 2.37
N LEU A 180 22.40 9.35 2.74
CA LEU A 180 23.51 9.41 3.68
C LEU A 180 24.62 10.36 3.19
N VAL A 181 24.90 10.38 1.87
CA VAL A 181 25.88 11.30 1.25
C VAL A 181 25.27 12.61 0.71
N GLY A 182 24.09 12.99 1.21
CA GLY A 182 23.42 14.24 0.87
C GLY A 182 22.86 14.34 -0.55
N GLN A 183 22.61 13.22 -1.25
CA GLN A 183 21.91 13.20 -2.54
C GLN A 183 20.42 12.87 -2.36
N SER A 184 19.52 13.69 -2.93
CA SER A 184 18.06 13.48 -2.83
C SER A 184 17.31 13.38 -4.15
N ASP A 185 17.90 13.78 -5.28
CA ASP A 185 17.10 14.05 -6.50
C ASP A 185 17.55 13.26 -7.74
N ARG A 186 18.51 12.32 -7.60
CA ARG A 186 19.08 11.56 -8.73
C ARG A 186 19.12 10.08 -8.42
N PHE A 187 18.02 9.38 -8.66
CA PHE A 187 17.93 7.92 -8.58
C PHE A 187 18.22 7.28 -9.94
N ARG A 188 18.75 6.06 -9.90
CA ARG A 188 19.00 5.31 -11.12
C ARG A 188 17.67 4.90 -11.76
N PRO A 189 17.56 4.88 -13.10
CA PRO A 189 16.34 4.47 -13.77
C PRO A 189 16.17 2.94 -13.65
N ILE A 190 15.56 2.47 -12.57
CA ILE A 190 15.29 1.04 -12.30
C ILE A 190 14.64 0.38 -13.52
N THR A 191 13.69 1.05 -14.19
CA THR A 191 13.03 0.53 -15.40
C THR A 191 13.98 0.25 -16.56
N ARG A 192 15.09 0.97 -16.64
CA ARG A 192 16.10 0.80 -17.69
C ARG A 192 17.12 -0.26 -17.30
N ILE A 193 17.50 -0.32 -16.03
CA ILE A 193 18.50 -1.27 -15.51
C ILE A 193 17.95 -2.70 -15.59
N PHE A 194 16.75 -2.93 -15.07
CA PHE A 194 16.15 -4.26 -14.96
C PHE A 194 15.10 -4.54 -16.05
N LYS A 195 15.16 -3.80 -17.16
CA LYS A 195 14.10 -3.66 -18.18
C LYS A 195 13.33 -4.95 -18.50
N ASP A 196 14.03 -5.99 -18.92
CA ASP A 196 13.42 -7.24 -19.38
C ASP A 196 13.18 -8.24 -18.23
N GLN A 197 13.45 -7.83 -16.98
CA GLN A 197 13.42 -8.66 -15.79
C GLN A 197 12.45 -8.14 -14.71
N MET A 198 11.56 -7.20 -15.05
CA MET A 198 10.51 -6.69 -14.15
C MET A 198 9.10 -6.96 -14.67
N ARG A 199 8.95 -7.97 -15.52
CA ARG A 199 7.65 -8.44 -16.00
C ARG A 199 7.69 -9.94 -16.11
N VAL A 200 6.76 -10.61 -15.45
CA VAL A 200 6.64 -12.06 -15.52
C VAL A 200 6.33 -12.48 -16.95
N SER A 201 7.06 -13.49 -17.43
CA SER A 201 6.84 -14.07 -18.74
C SER A 201 5.41 -14.57 -18.87
N ALA A 202 4.76 -14.29 -20.01
CA ALA A 202 3.41 -14.78 -20.30
C ALA A 202 3.33 -16.32 -20.36
N THR A 203 4.47 -17.01 -20.52
CA THR A 203 4.54 -18.48 -20.53
C THR A 203 4.75 -19.07 -19.14
N PHE A 204 5.03 -18.24 -18.13
CA PHE A 204 5.24 -18.71 -16.77
C PHE A 204 3.92 -19.25 -16.19
N GLN A 205 3.97 -20.46 -15.63
CA GLN A 205 2.82 -21.08 -14.97
C GLN A 205 3.20 -21.43 -13.54
N GLU A 206 2.48 -20.83 -12.59
CA GLU A 206 2.56 -21.21 -11.18
C GLU A 206 1.61 -22.39 -10.91
N GLU A 207 2.14 -23.43 -10.26
CA GLU A 207 1.34 -24.53 -9.72
C GLU A 207 0.46 -24.01 -8.58
N LEU A 208 -0.82 -24.38 -8.58
CA LEU A 208 -1.74 -23.99 -7.51
C LEU A 208 -1.33 -24.70 -6.21
N GLN A 209 -1.06 -23.92 -5.16
CA GLN A 209 -0.81 -24.40 -3.81
C GLN A 209 -2.01 -24.06 -2.93
N ASP A 210 -2.68 -25.09 -2.39
CA ASP A 210 -3.80 -24.91 -1.47
C ASP A 210 -3.32 -24.64 -0.04
N GLU A 211 -2.55 -23.58 0.13
CA GLU A 211 -1.93 -23.19 1.40
C GLU A 211 -2.40 -21.81 1.88
N PHE A 212 -2.21 -21.56 3.17
CA PHE A 212 -2.42 -20.28 3.84
C PHE A 212 -1.08 -19.79 4.39
N CYS A 213 -0.78 -18.53 4.14
CA CYS A 213 0.30 -17.81 4.79
C CYS A 213 -0.20 -17.36 6.17
N VAL A 214 0.49 -17.74 7.25
CA VAL A 214 0.12 -17.37 8.62
C VAL A 214 1.25 -16.59 9.26
N ASP A 215 0.91 -15.44 9.86
CA ASP A 215 1.79 -14.60 10.65
C ASP A 215 1.20 -14.39 12.04
N THR A 216 1.94 -14.81 13.08
CA THR A 216 1.44 -14.77 14.47
C THR A 216 2.52 -14.36 15.46
N VAL A 217 2.10 -13.64 16.51
CA VAL A 217 2.96 -13.27 17.65
C VAL A 217 2.40 -13.95 18.90
N LEU A 218 3.27 -14.66 19.61
CA LEU A 218 2.97 -15.34 20.86
C LEU A 218 3.74 -14.69 21.99
N HIS A 219 3.11 -14.59 23.17
CA HIS A 219 3.84 -14.48 24.42
C HIS A 219 4.10 -15.90 24.94
N VAL A 220 5.37 -16.22 25.23
CA VAL A 220 5.81 -17.58 25.56
C VAL A 220 6.55 -17.59 26.88
N ASP A 221 6.08 -18.44 27.80
CA ASP A 221 6.80 -18.72 29.05
C ASP A 221 7.94 -19.75 28.80
N GLY A 222 9.14 -19.47 29.31
CA GLY A 222 10.30 -20.38 29.30
C GLY A 222 11.22 -20.28 28.07
N ASP A 223 12.15 -21.24 27.90
CA ASP A 223 13.11 -21.24 26.81
C ASP A 223 12.43 -21.48 25.45
N VAL A 224 12.53 -20.49 24.57
CA VAL A 224 11.88 -20.43 23.26
C VAL A 224 12.56 -21.36 22.24
N LYS A 225 13.85 -21.67 22.44
CA LYS A 225 14.68 -22.35 21.43
C LYS A 225 14.25 -23.80 21.19
N GLU A 226 13.89 -24.54 22.25
CA GLU A 226 13.42 -25.93 22.17
C GLU A 226 12.01 -26.06 21.53
N LYS A 227 11.24 -24.96 21.50
CA LYS A 227 9.89 -24.93 20.93
C LYS A 227 9.89 -24.67 19.42
N ILE A 228 10.95 -24.07 18.87
CA ILE A 228 11.08 -23.72 17.43
C ILE A 228 11.27 -24.97 16.56
N ASP A 229 12.09 -25.93 16.98
CA ASP A 229 12.36 -27.15 16.19
C ASP A 229 11.11 -28.01 15.94
N ARG A 230 10.06 -27.81 16.75
CA ARG A 230 8.76 -28.47 16.56
C ARG A 230 7.88 -27.78 15.52
N LEU A 231 8.18 -26.53 15.15
CA LEU A 231 7.32 -25.73 14.25
C LEU A 231 7.38 -26.20 12.79
N SER A 232 8.52 -26.73 12.35
CA SER A 232 8.73 -27.25 10.98
C SER A 232 7.85 -28.46 10.64
N VAL A 233 7.25 -29.12 11.65
CA VAL A 233 6.31 -30.24 11.44
C VAL A 233 4.93 -29.75 10.96
N TYR A 234 4.57 -28.49 11.19
CA TYR A 234 3.20 -28.00 11.03
C TYR A 234 2.98 -27.12 9.79
N GLY A 235 4.05 -26.87 9.02
CA GLY A 235 3.98 -26.03 7.85
C GLY A 235 5.28 -26.03 7.06
N SER A 236 5.19 -25.56 5.82
CA SER A 236 6.33 -25.26 4.96
C SER A 236 6.78 -23.80 5.19
N SER A 237 7.97 -23.44 4.69
CA SER A 237 8.49 -22.05 4.72
C SER A 237 8.48 -21.40 6.12
N VAL A 238 8.87 -22.14 7.15
CA VAL A 238 8.82 -21.66 8.54
C VAL A 238 9.93 -20.63 8.83
N VAL A 239 9.51 -19.50 9.38
CA VAL A 239 10.35 -18.45 9.98
C VAL A 239 9.91 -18.29 11.42
N ALA A 240 10.85 -18.43 12.36
CA ALA A 240 10.59 -18.27 13.78
C ALA A 240 11.62 -17.34 14.40
N ILE A 241 11.13 -16.25 15.01
CA ILE A 241 11.97 -15.23 15.62
C ILE A 241 11.61 -15.15 17.10
N ALA A 242 12.55 -15.57 17.93
CA ALA A 242 12.48 -15.34 19.38
C ALA A 242 13.06 -13.97 19.71
N HIS A 243 12.32 -13.15 20.45
CA HIS A 243 12.80 -11.88 20.98
C HIS A 243 12.17 -11.61 22.34
N GLN A 244 13.00 -11.58 23.39
CA GLN A 244 12.56 -11.49 24.78
C GLN A 244 11.58 -12.64 25.14
N ASP A 245 10.41 -12.31 25.65
CA ASP A 245 9.28 -13.18 26.01
C ASP A 245 8.30 -13.41 24.84
N TYR A 246 8.66 -12.97 23.63
CA TYR A 246 7.84 -13.12 22.43
C TYR A 246 8.44 -14.10 21.43
N LEU A 247 7.55 -14.86 20.79
CA LEU A 247 7.86 -15.71 19.65
C LEU A 247 6.99 -15.27 18.46
N LYS A 248 7.64 -14.74 17.44
CA LYS A 248 7.04 -14.44 16.14
C LYS A 248 7.21 -15.65 15.24
N VAL A 249 6.11 -16.13 14.66
CA VAL A 249 6.10 -17.26 13.73
C VAL A 249 5.45 -16.83 12.42
N HIS A 250 6.11 -17.16 11.33
CA HIS A 250 5.55 -17.18 9.99
C HIS A 250 5.68 -18.60 9.43
N LEU A 251 4.63 -19.11 8.80
CA LEU A 251 4.62 -20.43 8.16
C LEU A 251 3.52 -20.50 7.10
N HIS A 252 3.66 -21.46 6.19
CA HIS A 252 2.63 -21.83 5.23
C HIS A 252 1.95 -23.13 5.69
N THR A 253 0.62 -23.20 5.64
CA THR A 253 -0.13 -24.37 6.12
C THR A 253 -1.39 -24.64 5.31
N HIS A 254 -1.81 -25.90 5.22
CA HIS A 254 -3.13 -26.26 4.68
C HIS A 254 -4.27 -26.10 5.70
N SER A 255 -3.96 -25.91 7.00
CA SER A 255 -4.97 -25.89 8.07
C SER A 255 -4.71 -24.80 9.11
N ILE A 256 -5.34 -23.63 8.91
CA ILE A 256 -5.36 -22.54 9.91
C ILE A 256 -5.82 -23.06 11.28
N ARG A 257 -6.81 -23.96 11.31
CA ARG A 257 -7.38 -24.49 12.55
C ARG A 257 -6.35 -25.25 13.39
N ASP A 258 -5.53 -26.08 12.75
CA ASP A 258 -4.53 -26.87 13.48
C ASP A 258 -3.38 -26.00 13.95
N VAL A 259 -2.97 -25.02 13.13
CA VAL A 259 -1.96 -24.03 13.56
C VAL A 259 -2.49 -23.19 14.72
N LYS A 260 -3.72 -22.67 14.69
CA LYS A 260 -4.32 -21.93 15.82
C LYS A 260 -4.30 -22.75 17.12
N ARG A 261 -4.73 -24.02 17.05
CA ARG A 261 -4.71 -24.93 18.21
C ARG A 261 -3.30 -25.13 18.75
N ARG A 262 -2.32 -25.27 17.85
CA ARG A 262 -0.93 -25.49 18.24
C ARG A 262 -0.30 -24.25 18.84
N MET A 263 -0.51 -23.08 18.23
CA MET A 263 -0.01 -21.80 18.73
C MET A 263 -0.52 -21.54 20.15
N ALA A 264 -1.82 -21.80 20.41
CA ALA A 264 -2.39 -21.70 21.75
C ALA A 264 -1.78 -22.68 22.77
N SER A 265 -1.20 -23.80 22.33
CA SER A 265 -0.46 -24.73 23.20
C SER A 265 0.98 -24.31 23.51
N LEU A 266 1.55 -23.40 22.70
CA LEU A 266 2.92 -22.92 22.87
C LEU A 266 3.00 -21.68 23.76
N GLY A 267 1.94 -20.86 23.74
CA GLY A 267 1.84 -19.62 24.50
C GLY A 267 0.55 -18.87 24.21
N HIS A 268 0.44 -17.64 24.71
CA HIS A 268 -0.72 -16.79 24.48
C HIS A 268 -0.59 -16.04 23.14
N VAL A 269 -1.55 -16.25 22.22
CA VAL A 269 -1.59 -15.54 20.93
C VAL A 269 -1.94 -14.09 21.15
N LEU A 270 -1.02 -13.19 20.82
CA LEU A 270 -1.21 -11.74 20.91
C LEU A 270 -1.70 -11.14 19.59
N GLN A 271 -1.19 -11.65 18.48
CA GLN A 271 -1.53 -11.17 17.14
C GLN A 271 -1.64 -12.36 16.20
N TRP A 272 -2.61 -12.29 15.29
CA TRP A 272 -2.83 -13.31 14.28
C TRP A 272 -3.21 -12.66 12.96
N THR A 273 -2.64 -13.14 11.87
CA THR A 273 -3.07 -12.80 10.51
C THR A 273 -2.84 -14.00 9.62
N ASP A 274 -3.78 -14.23 8.72
CA ASP A 274 -3.67 -15.24 7.69
C ASP A 274 -4.12 -14.69 6.34
N ASP A 275 -3.42 -15.09 5.28
CA ASP A 275 -3.75 -14.78 3.89
C ASP A 275 -3.89 -16.09 3.11
N ASN A 276 -4.88 -16.18 2.22
CA ASN A 276 -5.09 -17.36 1.37
C ASN A 276 -4.24 -17.25 0.10
N ILE A 277 -3.26 -18.15 -0.03
CA ILE A 277 -2.28 -18.13 -1.13
C ILE A 277 -2.95 -18.46 -2.46
N SER A 278 -3.90 -19.40 -2.49
CA SER A 278 -4.65 -19.74 -3.71
C SER A 278 -5.38 -18.54 -4.32
N VAL A 279 -6.01 -17.71 -3.48
CA VAL A 279 -6.69 -16.48 -3.93
C VAL A 279 -5.67 -15.49 -4.48
N GLN A 280 -4.55 -15.31 -3.78
CA GLN A 280 -3.47 -14.42 -4.19
C GLN A 280 -2.83 -14.83 -5.52
N VAL A 281 -2.55 -16.12 -5.72
CA VAL A 281 -2.02 -16.67 -6.98
C VAL A 281 -3.04 -16.50 -8.12
N ALA A 282 -4.33 -16.69 -7.85
CA ALA A 282 -5.37 -16.47 -8.86
C ALA A 282 -5.44 -15.00 -9.30
N ASP A 283 -5.30 -14.07 -8.36
CA ASP A 283 -5.26 -12.63 -8.66
C ASP A 283 -3.95 -12.21 -9.33
N PHE A 284 -2.82 -12.80 -8.95
CA PHE A 284 -1.52 -12.56 -9.59
C PHE A 284 -1.53 -12.88 -11.09
N LYS A 285 -2.25 -13.94 -11.50
CA LYS A 285 -2.37 -14.33 -12.92
C LYS A 285 -3.17 -13.32 -13.77
N ARG A 286 -4.00 -12.47 -13.16
CA ARG A 286 -4.85 -11.51 -13.87
C ARG A 286 -4.04 -10.28 -14.30
N HIS A 287 -3.37 -10.38 -15.44
CA HIS A 287 -2.70 -9.24 -16.05
C HIS A 287 -3.73 -8.31 -16.71
N SER A 288 -3.71 -7.04 -16.31
CA SER A 288 -4.45 -5.99 -17.01
C SER A 288 -3.77 -5.64 -18.34
N GLY A 289 -4.58 -5.30 -19.35
CA GLY A 289 -4.05 -4.75 -20.60
C GLY A 289 -3.45 -3.36 -20.35
N GLN A 290 -2.31 -3.06 -20.97
CA GLN A 290 -1.77 -1.70 -20.97
C GLN A 290 -2.56 -0.84 -21.98
N GLY A 291 -3.22 0.20 -21.47
CA GLY A 291 -3.89 1.20 -22.30
C GLY A 291 -2.92 2.19 -22.96
N SER A 292 -3.45 3.05 -23.83
CA SER A 292 -2.67 4.16 -24.44
C SER A 292 -2.14 5.17 -23.41
N VAL A 293 -2.76 5.22 -22.23
CA VAL A 293 -2.40 6.08 -21.09
C VAL A 293 -2.49 5.26 -19.81
N HIS A 294 -1.44 5.32 -18.98
CA HIS A 294 -1.46 4.75 -17.64
C HIS A 294 -2.20 5.66 -16.67
N ILE A 295 -3.09 5.10 -15.85
CA ILE A 295 -3.84 5.88 -14.86
C ILE A 295 -3.14 5.81 -13.50
N MET A 296 -2.92 6.98 -12.91
CA MET A 296 -2.51 7.13 -11.52
C MET A 296 -3.61 7.90 -10.77
N THR A 297 -3.85 7.54 -9.50
CA THR A 297 -4.78 8.27 -8.63
C THR A 297 -4.38 8.09 -7.16
N ASP A 298 -5.09 8.76 -6.26
CA ASP A 298 -4.88 8.65 -4.81
C ASP A 298 -5.75 7.53 -4.22
N ALA A 299 -5.22 6.78 -3.26
CA ALA A 299 -5.95 5.74 -2.52
C ALA A 299 -7.22 6.27 -1.82
N ALA A 300 -7.25 7.58 -1.53
CA ALA A 300 -8.41 8.30 -0.99
C ALA A 300 -9.67 8.25 -1.89
N GLY A 301 -9.57 7.66 -3.09
CA GLY A 301 -10.70 7.37 -3.97
C GLY A 301 -11.44 6.06 -3.66
N SER A 302 -11.21 5.45 -2.50
CA SER A 302 -11.84 4.18 -2.09
C SER A 302 -11.56 3.03 -3.07
N LEU A 303 -10.35 3.04 -3.65
CA LEU A 303 -9.85 1.98 -4.51
C LEU A 303 -9.00 1.02 -3.69
N THR A 304 -9.30 -0.27 -3.80
CA THR A 304 -8.49 -1.31 -3.15
C THR A 304 -7.26 -1.64 -3.98
N ARG A 305 -6.29 -2.34 -3.38
CA ARG A 305 -5.15 -2.92 -4.13
C ARG A 305 -5.60 -3.91 -5.19
N ALA A 306 -6.70 -4.63 -4.94
CA ALA A 306 -7.27 -5.55 -5.93
C ALA A 306 -7.81 -4.80 -7.15
N ASP A 307 -8.52 -3.68 -6.93
CA ASP A 307 -9.01 -2.83 -8.03
C ASP A 307 -7.86 -2.24 -8.84
N SER A 308 -6.84 -1.74 -8.14
CA SER A 308 -5.62 -1.18 -8.73
C SER A 308 -4.91 -2.20 -9.63
N ARG A 309 -4.68 -3.44 -9.17
CA ARG A 309 -4.10 -4.51 -10.00
C ARG A 309 -4.97 -4.85 -11.19
N LYS A 310 -6.26 -5.07 -10.95
CA LYS A 310 -7.24 -5.46 -11.98
C LYS A 310 -7.33 -4.44 -13.12
N LEU A 311 -7.19 -3.14 -12.82
CA LEU A 311 -7.30 -2.06 -13.81
C LEU A 311 -5.96 -1.48 -14.24
N GLY A 312 -4.84 -1.94 -13.67
CA GLY A 312 -3.52 -1.39 -13.95
C GLY A 312 -3.38 0.07 -13.49
N ILE A 313 -3.95 0.42 -12.34
CA ILE A 313 -3.90 1.79 -11.78
C ILE A 313 -2.79 1.87 -10.75
N THR A 314 -1.93 2.90 -10.81
CA THR A 314 -1.02 3.22 -9.69
C THR A 314 -1.74 4.02 -8.62
N LEU A 315 -1.68 3.57 -7.36
CA LEU A 315 -2.22 4.29 -6.21
C LEU A 315 -1.11 5.02 -5.44
N LEU A 316 -1.33 6.31 -5.16
CA LEU A 316 -0.59 7.06 -4.15
C LEU A 316 -1.33 6.99 -2.81
N ASP A 317 -0.68 6.44 -1.80
CA ASP A 317 -1.24 6.31 -0.46
C ASP A 317 -1.10 7.60 0.36
N SER A 318 -2.10 7.84 1.20
CA SER A 318 -1.92 8.59 2.45
C SER A 318 -1.66 7.62 3.58
N TYR A 319 -1.14 8.11 4.70
CA TYR A 319 -0.84 7.31 5.88
C TYR A 319 -1.95 7.44 6.92
N ILE A 320 -2.38 6.29 7.45
CA ILE A 320 -3.28 6.20 8.60
C ILE A 320 -2.44 5.97 9.83
N THR A 321 -2.61 6.84 10.83
CA THR A 321 -1.94 6.71 12.12
C THR A 321 -2.97 6.49 13.21
N ALA A 322 -2.88 5.35 13.91
CA ALA A 322 -3.69 5.01 15.08
C ALA A 322 -2.77 4.57 16.21
N GLY A 323 -2.76 5.35 17.32
CA GLY A 323 -1.80 5.12 18.40
C GLY A 323 -0.35 5.29 17.93
N ASP A 324 0.45 4.25 18.08
CA ASP A 324 1.86 4.16 17.68
C ASP A 324 2.07 3.53 16.28
N LYS A 325 0.99 3.06 15.66
CA LYS A 325 1.01 2.43 14.35
C LYS A 325 0.69 3.46 13.28
N SER A 326 1.53 3.53 12.25
CA SER A 326 1.30 4.33 11.05
C SER A 326 1.61 3.46 9.84
N LEU A 327 0.66 3.30 8.90
CA LEU A 327 0.84 2.55 7.66
C LEU A 327 0.20 3.28 6.49
N PRO A 328 0.62 3.00 5.24
CA PRO A 328 -0.15 3.39 4.06
C PRO A 328 -1.59 2.90 4.18
N GLU A 329 -2.55 3.71 3.77
CA GLU A 329 -3.97 3.43 3.87
C GLU A 329 -4.35 2.08 3.28
N THR A 330 -3.87 1.77 2.07
CA THR A 330 -4.18 0.50 1.40
C THR A 330 -3.61 -0.73 2.11
N LEU A 331 -2.77 -0.54 3.13
CA LEU A 331 -2.15 -1.58 3.95
C LEU A 331 -2.62 -1.52 5.41
N PHE A 332 -3.47 -0.58 5.79
CA PHE A 332 -4.02 -0.46 7.13
C PHE A 332 -5.33 -1.27 7.23
N SER A 333 -5.57 -1.94 8.35
CA SER A 333 -6.82 -2.70 8.56
C SER A 333 -7.98 -1.75 8.85
N SER A 334 -9.03 -1.82 8.02
CA SER A 334 -10.28 -1.07 8.21
C SER A 334 -10.93 -1.39 9.55
N GLU A 335 -10.98 -2.68 9.92
CA GLU A 335 -11.53 -3.14 11.19
C GLU A 335 -10.74 -2.56 12.39
N GLU A 336 -9.42 -2.65 12.35
CA GLU A 336 -8.53 -2.12 13.39
C GLU A 336 -8.70 -0.60 13.56
N LEU A 337 -8.84 0.13 12.44
CA LEU A 337 -9.09 1.56 12.47
C LEU A 337 -10.38 1.88 13.20
N TYR A 338 -11.51 1.29 12.79
CA TYR A 338 -12.80 1.62 13.38
C TYR A 338 -12.91 1.15 14.83
N GLN A 339 -12.34 -0.01 15.19
CA GLN A 339 -12.21 -0.44 16.59
C GLN A 339 -11.40 0.57 17.42
N SER A 340 -10.27 1.05 16.90
CA SER A 340 -9.44 2.08 17.55
C SER A 340 -10.23 3.38 17.76
N MET A 341 -10.97 3.83 16.74
CA MET A 341 -11.82 5.02 16.82
C MET A 341 -12.93 4.88 17.87
N GLN A 342 -13.57 3.70 17.93
CA GLN A 342 -14.62 3.41 18.92
C GLN A 342 -14.05 3.36 20.35
N ALA A 343 -12.83 2.83 20.51
CA ALA A 343 -12.10 2.80 21.78
C ALA A 343 -11.53 4.18 22.20
N GLY A 344 -11.69 5.22 21.38
CA GLY A 344 -11.18 6.56 21.67
C GLY A 344 -9.68 6.73 21.47
N VAL A 345 -9.02 5.78 20.80
CA VAL A 345 -7.62 5.90 20.39
C VAL A 345 -7.50 7.08 19.43
N LYS A 346 -6.46 7.89 19.61
CA LYS A 346 -6.18 9.01 18.71
C LYS A 346 -5.85 8.46 17.31
N VAL A 347 -6.66 8.83 16.33
CA VAL A 347 -6.44 8.53 14.92
C VAL A 347 -6.19 9.80 14.12
N SER A 348 -5.36 9.72 13.09
CA SER A 348 -5.07 10.85 12.20
C SER A 348 -4.59 10.37 10.84
N THR A 349 -4.58 11.29 9.88
CA THR A 349 -4.08 11.06 8.51
C THR A 349 -2.88 11.95 8.24
N ALA A 350 -1.94 11.46 7.43
CA ALA A 350 -0.82 12.22 6.92
C ALA A 350 -0.66 11.97 5.42
N GLN A 351 -0.29 13.00 4.67
CA GLN A 351 0.09 12.82 3.27
C GLN A 351 1.44 12.09 3.19
N ALA A 352 1.67 11.35 2.11
CA ALA A 352 3.03 10.96 1.73
C ALA A 352 3.94 12.19 1.66
N SER A 353 5.23 12.01 1.96
CA SER A 353 6.17 13.13 1.90
C SER A 353 6.34 13.63 0.47
N VAL A 354 6.90 14.83 0.30
CA VAL A 354 7.26 15.33 -1.03
C VAL A 354 8.26 14.39 -1.73
N PHE A 355 9.22 13.84 -0.99
CA PHE A 355 10.21 12.91 -1.54
C PHE A 355 9.54 11.62 -2.04
N GLU A 356 8.69 10.98 -1.22
CA GLU A 356 7.97 9.77 -1.60
C GLU A 356 7.10 9.99 -2.85
N ARG A 357 6.37 11.11 -2.91
CA ARG A 357 5.59 11.51 -4.09
C ARG A 357 6.44 11.65 -5.34
N HIS A 358 7.61 12.29 -5.23
CA HIS A 358 8.54 12.40 -6.35
C HIS A 358 9.02 11.04 -6.84
N GLN A 359 9.25 10.07 -5.95
CA GLN A 359 9.61 8.70 -6.34
C GLN A 359 8.49 8.04 -7.16
N TYR A 360 7.22 8.22 -6.76
CA TYR A 360 6.08 7.74 -7.53
C TYR A 360 6.04 8.37 -8.93
N TYR A 361 6.19 9.69 -9.04
CA TYR A 361 6.13 10.39 -10.33
C TYR A 361 7.28 9.98 -11.25
N GLN A 362 8.50 9.92 -10.71
CA GLN A 362 9.68 9.46 -11.45
C GLN A 362 9.49 8.03 -11.94
N ARG A 363 8.95 7.15 -11.10
CA ARG A 363 8.66 5.77 -11.48
C ARG A 363 7.67 5.69 -12.64
N VAL A 364 6.48 6.29 -12.51
CA VAL A 364 5.42 6.13 -13.53
C VAL A 364 5.84 6.75 -14.86
N VAL A 365 6.55 7.88 -14.86
CA VAL A 365 7.09 8.49 -16.08
C VAL A 365 8.17 7.60 -16.72
N ASN A 366 8.97 6.89 -15.92
CA ASN A 366 9.97 5.96 -16.44
C ASN A 366 9.39 4.62 -16.93
N GLN A 367 8.20 4.24 -16.46
CA GLN A 367 7.53 2.99 -16.83
C GLN A 367 6.61 3.17 -18.06
N TYR A 368 5.89 4.29 -18.14
CA TYR A 368 4.79 4.45 -19.09
C TYR A 368 5.00 5.64 -20.00
N SER A 369 4.72 5.46 -21.30
CA SER A 369 4.86 6.51 -22.32
C SER A 369 4.03 7.75 -22.00
N LYS A 370 2.79 7.56 -21.55
CA LYS A 370 1.86 8.59 -21.09
C LYS A 370 1.20 8.17 -19.78
N VAL A 371 1.10 9.11 -18.84
CA VAL A 371 0.46 8.94 -17.54
C VAL A 371 -0.58 10.03 -17.36
N LEU A 372 -1.76 9.68 -16.87
CA LEU A 372 -2.77 10.61 -16.40
C LEU A 372 -2.94 10.42 -14.89
N TYR A 373 -2.49 11.41 -14.11
CA TYR A 373 -2.70 11.45 -12.67
C TYR A 373 -3.96 12.26 -12.33
N LEU A 374 -4.98 11.54 -11.87
CA LEU A 374 -6.23 12.07 -11.36
C LEU A 374 -6.08 12.31 -9.85
N CYS A 375 -5.75 13.54 -9.45
CA CYS A 375 -5.53 13.86 -8.04
C CYS A 375 -6.85 14.00 -7.30
N VAL A 376 -6.89 13.53 -6.05
CA VAL A 376 -7.85 13.97 -5.05
C VAL A 376 -7.86 15.50 -4.98
N GLY A 377 -9.05 16.07 -4.78
CA GLY A 377 -9.29 17.50 -4.87
C GLY A 377 -8.33 18.34 -4.02
N SER A 378 -7.85 19.46 -4.58
CA SER A 378 -6.91 20.39 -3.92
C SER A 378 -7.42 20.95 -2.59
N ALA A 379 -8.74 21.01 -2.39
CA ALA A 379 -9.34 21.37 -1.11
C ALA A 379 -9.10 20.35 0.03
N PHE A 380 -8.72 19.12 -0.32
CA PHE A 380 -8.48 18.03 0.63
C PHE A 380 -6.99 17.74 0.82
N THR A 381 -6.20 17.78 -0.25
CA THR A 381 -4.75 17.49 -0.20
C THR A 381 -3.93 18.41 -1.11
N GLY A 382 -2.62 18.49 -0.86
CA GLY A 382 -1.68 19.25 -1.69
C GLY A 382 -1.09 18.45 -2.86
N ASN A 383 -1.62 17.27 -3.20
CA ASN A 383 -1.01 16.37 -4.18
C ASN A 383 -0.98 16.98 -5.59
N PHE A 384 -2.03 17.69 -5.99
CA PHE A 384 -2.09 18.37 -7.29
C PHE A 384 -0.96 19.41 -7.46
N ASP A 385 -0.73 20.26 -6.46
CA ASP A 385 0.28 21.31 -6.52
C ASP A 385 1.69 20.72 -6.56
N VAL A 386 1.95 19.69 -5.72
CA VAL A 386 3.25 19.01 -5.68
C VAL A 386 3.53 18.29 -6.99
N ALA A 387 2.56 17.56 -7.55
CA ALA A 387 2.71 16.88 -8.84
C ALA A 387 2.93 17.87 -9.99
N SER A 388 2.20 18.98 -10.01
CA SER A 388 2.33 20.04 -11.02
C SER A 388 3.70 20.71 -10.96
N ALA A 389 4.20 20.99 -9.76
CA ALA A 389 5.54 21.55 -9.55
C ALA A 389 6.63 20.56 -9.98
N TRP A 390 6.51 19.29 -9.60
CA TRP A 390 7.46 18.25 -10.01
C TRP A 390 7.50 18.09 -11.53
N LYS A 391 6.33 18.01 -12.17
CA LYS A 391 6.19 17.89 -13.63
C LYS A 391 6.94 19.00 -14.35
N LYS A 392 6.73 20.26 -13.94
CA LYS A 392 7.37 21.43 -14.57
C LYS A 392 8.91 21.34 -14.56
N LEU A 393 9.48 20.71 -13.54
CA LEU A 393 10.92 20.60 -13.36
C LEU A 393 11.53 19.34 -13.97
N ASN A 394 10.78 18.22 -14.01
CA ASN A 394 11.33 16.88 -14.25
C ASN A 394 10.75 16.14 -15.46
N ASP A 395 9.70 16.65 -16.10
CA ASP A 395 9.01 15.99 -17.22
C ASP A 395 9.01 16.88 -18.49
N PRO A 396 10.19 17.11 -19.11
CA PRO A 396 10.30 17.93 -20.32
C PRO A 396 9.55 17.33 -21.52
N ASP A 397 9.39 16.00 -21.54
CA ASP A 397 8.71 15.25 -22.60
C ASP A 397 7.17 15.26 -22.45
N ASN A 398 6.65 15.94 -21.44
CA ASN A 398 5.22 16.07 -21.17
C ASN A 398 4.51 14.69 -21.13
N ARG A 399 5.09 13.73 -20.40
CA ARG A 399 4.57 12.37 -20.24
C ARG A 399 3.51 12.27 -19.14
N LEU A 400 3.58 13.12 -18.10
CA LEU A 400 2.67 13.12 -16.96
C LEU A 400 1.61 14.21 -17.07
N THR A 401 0.37 13.90 -17.41
CA THR A 401 -0.75 14.84 -17.31
C THR A 401 -1.32 14.80 -15.90
N VAL A 402 -1.46 15.95 -15.23
CA VAL A 402 -1.98 16.05 -13.85
C VAL A 402 -3.32 16.79 -13.88
N MET A 403 -4.35 16.25 -13.21
CA MET A 403 -5.67 16.87 -13.11
C MET A 403 -6.13 16.96 -11.65
N ASP A 404 -6.55 18.17 -11.24
CA ASP A 404 -7.33 18.35 -10.03
C ASP A 404 -8.78 17.90 -10.30
N THR A 405 -9.16 16.76 -9.74
CA THR A 405 -10.50 16.20 -9.96
C THR A 405 -11.58 16.93 -9.17
N LYS A 406 -11.20 17.73 -8.15
CA LYS A 406 -12.13 18.31 -7.18
C LYS A 406 -13.01 17.26 -6.46
N ALA A 407 -12.61 15.99 -6.52
CA ALA A 407 -13.31 14.83 -5.98
C ALA A 407 -12.49 14.16 -4.88
N ALA A 408 -13.15 13.34 -4.07
CA ALA A 408 -12.59 12.45 -3.07
C ALA A 408 -13.49 11.22 -2.97
N SER A 409 -13.16 10.23 -2.15
CA SER A 409 -14.05 9.09 -1.85
C SER A 409 -14.50 8.36 -3.14
N GLY A 410 -15.68 7.73 -3.16
CA GLY A 410 -16.16 6.97 -4.30
C GLY A 410 -16.30 7.78 -5.59
N ARG A 411 -16.50 9.11 -5.52
CA ARG A 411 -16.48 9.98 -6.71
C ARG A 411 -15.13 9.91 -7.42
N LEU A 412 -14.03 10.05 -6.67
CA LEU A 412 -12.68 9.93 -7.24
C LEU A 412 -12.42 8.50 -7.76
N GLY A 413 -12.88 7.49 -7.02
CA GLY A 413 -12.78 6.09 -7.41
C GLY A 413 -13.43 5.79 -8.75
N LEU A 414 -14.71 6.13 -8.91
CA LEU A 414 -15.44 5.92 -10.17
C LEU A 414 -14.79 6.64 -11.36
N ILE A 415 -14.36 7.90 -11.18
CA ILE A 415 -13.67 8.66 -12.23
C ILE A 415 -12.40 7.92 -12.67
N ALA A 416 -11.58 7.48 -11.72
CA ALA A 416 -10.32 6.80 -12.01
C ALA A 416 -10.54 5.42 -12.66
N MET A 417 -11.49 4.62 -12.15
CA MET A 417 -11.81 3.31 -12.72
C MET A 417 -12.38 3.43 -14.14
N ALA A 418 -13.23 4.44 -14.39
CA ALA A 418 -13.79 4.69 -15.71
C ALA A 418 -12.72 5.14 -16.70
N ALA A 419 -11.85 6.06 -16.28
CA ALA A 419 -10.71 6.49 -17.10
C ALA A 419 -9.78 5.32 -17.43
N ALA A 420 -9.51 4.43 -16.48
CA ALA A 420 -8.68 3.24 -16.72
C ALA A 420 -9.33 2.27 -17.71
N ARG A 421 -10.62 1.97 -17.53
CA ARG A 421 -11.38 1.13 -18.48
C ARG A 421 -11.41 1.74 -19.88
N TYR A 422 -11.57 3.06 -19.99
CA TYR A 422 -11.54 3.76 -21.27
C TYR A 422 -10.14 3.74 -21.90
N ALA A 423 -9.09 3.94 -21.11
CA ALA A 423 -7.70 3.92 -21.57
C ALA A 423 -7.28 2.56 -22.14
N ILE A 424 -7.78 1.45 -21.58
CA ILE A 424 -7.55 0.08 -22.10
C ILE A 424 -8.16 -0.10 -23.50
N ARG A 425 -9.28 0.58 -23.79
CA ARG A 425 -10.01 0.46 -25.06
C ARG A 425 -9.60 1.50 -26.09
N SER A 426 -9.18 2.69 -25.64
CA SER A 426 -8.79 3.81 -26.49
C SER A 426 -7.33 3.70 -26.90
N GLY A 427 -7.06 3.83 -28.20
CA GLY A 427 -5.70 4.03 -28.71
C GLY A 427 -5.22 5.48 -28.67
N ASP A 428 -6.10 6.43 -28.32
CA ASP A 428 -5.84 7.87 -28.35
C ASP A 428 -5.72 8.45 -26.92
N PRO A 429 -4.51 8.90 -26.52
CA PRO A 429 -4.29 9.56 -25.24
C PRO A 429 -5.14 10.81 -24.98
N ASP A 430 -5.39 11.63 -26.01
CA ASP A 430 -6.13 12.88 -25.85
C ASP A 430 -7.62 12.59 -25.61
N ALA A 431 -8.15 11.54 -26.24
CA ALA A 431 -9.49 11.04 -25.97
C ALA A 431 -9.64 10.56 -24.51
N VAL A 432 -8.62 9.90 -23.92
CA VAL A 432 -8.62 9.49 -22.51
C VAL A 432 -8.69 10.70 -21.57
N VAL A 433 -7.88 11.72 -21.85
CA VAL A 433 -7.87 13.00 -21.09
C VAL A 433 -9.23 13.70 -21.20
N ALA A 434 -9.82 13.74 -22.39
CA ALA A 434 -11.14 14.33 -22.60
C ALA A 434 -12.25 13.54 -21.90
N PHE A 435 -12.18 12.21 -21.93
CA PHE A 435 -13.09 11.33 -21.21
C PHE A 435 -13.02 11.58 -19.70
N ALA A 436 -11.81 11.64 -19.13
CA ALA A 436 -11.63 11.88 -17.70
C ALA A 436 -12.24 13.23 -17.26
N LYS A 437 -12.11 14.29 -18.08
CA LYS A 437 -12.79 15.58 -17.82
C LYS A 437 -14.32 15.44 -17.79
N ARG A 438 -14.91 14.75 -18.76
CA ARG A 438 -16.36 14.48 -18.77
C ARG A 438 -16.78 13.68 -17.54
N ALA A 439 -15.98 12.69 -17.13
CA ALA A 439 -16.25 11.91 -15.92
C ALA A 439 -16.19 12.76 -14.64
N ILE A 440 -15.22 13.67 -14.53
CA ILE A 440 -15.13 14.62 -13.41
C ILE A 440 -16.41 15.48 -13.30
N ASP A 441 -16.87 16.02 -14.44
CA ASP A 441 -18.03 16.91 -14.49
C ASP A 441 -19.35 16.17 -14.22
N ALA A 442 -19.45 14.91 -14.66
CA ALA A 442 -20.68 14.14 -14.60
C ALA A 442 -20.85 13.29 -13.33
N CYS A 443 -19.75 12.89 -12.67
CA CYS A 443 -19.82 12.04 -11.48
C CYS A 443 -20.31 12.81 -10.26
N ALA A 444 -21.21 12.20 -9.48
CA ALA A 444 -21.74 12.75 -8.24
C ALA A 444 -21.61 11.75 -7.09
N GLU A 445 -21.57 12.25 -5.86
CA GLU A 445 -21.51 11.43 -4.65
C GLU A 445 -22.22 12.08 -3.47
N TYR A 446 -22.82 11.24 -2.65
CA TYR A 446 -23.44 11.59 -1.38
C TYR A 446 -22.91 10.69 -0.27
N VAL A 447 -22.39 11.32 0.79
CA VAL A 447 -21.82 10.65 1.95
C VAL A 447 -22.71 10.90 3.17
N PHE A 448 -23.06 9.82 3.86
CA PHE A 448 -24.00 9.77 4.96
C PHE A 448 -23.27 9.45 6.25
N ILE A 449 -23.09 10.46 7.11
CA ILE A 449 -22.26 10.33 8.32
C ILE A 449 -23.13 9.94 9.50
N ASP A 450 -22.66 9.02 10.33
CA ASP A 450 -23.38 8.57 11.52
C ASP A 450 -23.28 9.56 12.69
N LYS A 451 -22.06 10.04 12.98
CA LYS A 451 -21.75 10.92 14.13
C LYS A 451 -20.88 12.11 13.73
N LEU A 452 -21.37 13.30 14.04
CA LEU A 452 -20.70 14.56 13.71
C LEU A 452 -19.34 14.80 14.37
N LYS A 453 -19.10 14.18 15.53
CA LYS A 453 -17.89 14.39 16.31
C LYS A 453 -16.60 14.10 15.52
N TYR A 454 -16.65 13.22 14.52
CA TYR A 454 -15.50 12.86 13.69
C TYR A 454 -15.21 13.91 12.61
N LEU A 455 -16.26 14.45 11.97
CA LEU A 455 -16.14 15.44 10.90
C LEU A 455 -15.48 16.74 11.39
N ALA A 456 -15.89 17.20 12.58
CA ALA A 456 -15.48 18.43 13.24
C ALA A 456 -13.96 18.64 13.36
N ALA A 457 -13.15 17.58 13.43
CA ALA A 457 -11.74 17.66 13.79
C ALA A 457 -10.79 17.93 12.59
N GLY A 458 -11.29 17.86 11.36
CA GLY A 458 -10.45 17.76 10.17
C GLY A 458 -9.98 19.10 9.57
N GLY A 459 -10.74 20.19 9.61
CA GLY A 459 -10.40 21.42 8.88
C GLY A 459 -10.54 21.35 7.35
N ARG A 460 -11.01 20.21 6.80
CA ARG A 460 -11.34 20.00 5.37
C ARG A 460 -12.84 20.17 5.07
N ILE A 461 -13.56 20.86 5.95
CA ILE A 461 -14.99 21.17 5.83
C ILE A 461 -15.13 22.58 5.25
N ALA A 462 -15.93 22.72 4.18
CA ALA A 462 -16.38 24.03 3.74
C ALA A 462 -17.33 24.63 4.79
N ARG A 463 -16.93 25.76 5.41
CA ARG A 463 -17.69 26.49 6.44
C ARG A 463 -18.00 25.64 7.69
N PRO A 464 -17.00 25.34 8.55
CA PRO A 464 -17.16 24.46 9.71
C PRO A 464 -18.33 24.86 10.62
N ARG A 465 -18.59 26.17 10.79
CA ARG A 465 -19.70 26.70 11.62
C ARG A 465 -21.09 26.21 11.19
N ALA A 466 -21.31 25.85 9.92
CA ALA A 466 -22.58 25.33 9.42
C ALA A 466 -22.93 23.92 9.92
N PHE A 467 -21.98 23.25 10.60
CA PHE A 467 -22.14 21.91 11.15
C PHE A 467 -22.36 21.88 12.68
N PHE A 468 -22.17 23.00 13.40
CA PHE A 468 -22.17 23.00 14.88
C PHE A 468 -23.42 23.59 15.55
N GLY A 469 -24.19 24.44 14.85
CA GLY A 469 -25.47 24.94 15.39
C GLY A 469 -26.61 24.01 14.99
N ASP A 470 -27.35 23.47 15.96
CA ASP A 470 -28.61 22.71 15.83
C ASP A 470 -28.55 21.19 15.53
N MET A 471 -27.38 20.55 15.63
CA MET A 471 -27.15 19.24 14.98
C MET A 471 -26.86 18.04 15.88
N LEU A 472 -27.04 18.15 17.20
CA LEU A 472 -26.77 17.07 18.18
C LEU A 472 -27.66 15.82 18.00
N HIS A 473 -28.73 15.88 17.21
CA HIS A 473 -29.71 14.80 17.05
C HIS A 473 -30.00 14.41 15.59
N VAL A 474 -29.20 14.89 14.63
CA VAL A 474 -29.39 14.56 13.21
C VAL A 474 -28.09 14.12 12.56
N LYS A 475 -28.21 13.26 11.56
CA LYS A 475 -27.14 12.70 10.74
C LYS A 475 -26.92 13.57 9.50
N PRO A 476 -25.75 14.19 9.31
CA PRO A 476 -25.51 15.05 8.17
C PRO A 476 -25.31 14.24 6.88
N ILE A 477 -25.62 14.89 5.77
CA ILE A 477 -25.34 14.38 4.43
C ILE A 477 -24.44 15.40 3.75
N ILE A 478 -23.30 14.95 3.23
CA ILE A 478 -22.31 15.79 2.59
C ILE A 478 -22.00 15.32 1.17
N THR A 479 -21.38 16.20 0.38
CA THR A 479 -20.83 15.87 -0.93
C THR A 479 -19.43 16.49 -1.07
N PRO A 480 -18.44 15.78 -1.65
CA PRO A 480 -17.14 16.37 -1.94
C PRO A 480 -17.24 17.35 -3.12
N THR A 481 -16.67 18.54 -2.94
CA THR A 481 -16.64 19.61 -3.95
C THR A 481 -15.24 20.22 -4.06
N GLY A 482 -15.02 21.06 -5.08
CA GLY A 482 -13.77 21.83 -5.22
C GLY A 482 -13.49 22.84 -4.10
N GLU A 483 -14.48 23.14 -3.25
CA GLU A 483 -14.30 23.98 -2.04
C GLU A 483 -14.12 23.13 -0.76
N GLY A 484 -14.09 21.81 -0.88
CA GLY A 484 -14.07 20.86 0.23
C GLY A 484 -15.42 20.16 0.44
N ALA A 485 -15.57 19.51 1.59
CA ALA A 485 -16.81 18.80 1.94
C ALA A 485 -17.94 19.81 2.22
N LYS A 486 -19.04 19.72 1.46
CA LYS A 486 -20.20 20.61 1.58
C LYS A 486 -21.40 19.87 2.16
N LYS A 487 -22.04 20.44 3.19
CA LYS A 487 -23.34 19.97 3.70
C LYS A 487 -24.42 20.20 2.67
N ILE A 488 -25.22 19.17 2.40
CA ILE A 488 -26.38 19.25 1.50
C ILE A 488 -27.70 18.89 2.17
N GLY A 489 -27.63 18.28 3.35
CA GLY A 489 -28.81 17.84 4.07
C GLY A 489 -28.45 17.37 5.48
N ALA A 490 -29.48 17.11 6.26
CA ALA A 490 -29.39 16.41 7.53
C ALA A 490 -30.72 15.69 7.76
N VAL A 491 -30.65 14.46 8.26
CA VAL A 491 -31.79 13.57 8.47
C VAL A 491 -31.72 12.95 9.86
N LYS A 492 -32.81 12.40 10.38
CA LYS A 492 -32.86 11.94 11.77
C LYS A 492 -32.14 10.61 11.98
N ASP A 493 -32.34 9.68 11.06
CA ASP A 493 -31.90 8.31 11.18
C ASP A 493 -31.45 7.73 9.84
N ARG A 494 -31.12 6.44 9.87
CA ARG A 494 -30.53 5.72 8.74
C ARG A 494 -31.55 5.41 7.64
N ASP A 495 -32.83 5.29 7.98
CA ASP A 495 -33.89 5.02 7.00
C ASP A 495 -34.17 6.30 6.19
N GLU A 496 -34.18 7.46 6.85
CA GLU A 496 -34.24 8.75 6.16
C GLU A 496 -32.99 9.02 5.30
N GLN A 497 -31.79 8.54 5.69
CA GLN A 497 -30.60 8.59 4.84
C GLN A 497 -30.80 7.77 3.55
N LEU A 498 -31.28 6.54 3.68
CA LEU A 498 -31.55 5.68 2.53
C LEU A 498 -32.60 6.32 1.61
N LYS A 499 -33.70 6.84 2.18
CA LYS A 499 -34.70 7.57 1.39
C LYS A 499 -34.10 8.72 0.60
N PHE A 500 -33.26 9.54 1.24
CA PHE A 500 -32.57 10.64 0.56
C PHE A 500 -31.66 10.13 -0.56
N ALA A 501 -30.92 9.04 -0.34
CA ALA A 501 -30.07 8.43 -1.35
C ALA A 501 -30.89 7.97 -2.58
N MET A 502 -32.02 7.30 -2.35
CA MET A 502 -32.89 6.83 -3.42
C MET A 502 -33.54 7.98 -4.19
N GLU A 503 -33.92 9.08 -3.52
CA GLU A 503 -34.40 10.29 -4.18
C GLU A 503 -33.34 10.88 -5.13
N LYS A 504 -32.06 10.91 -4.70
CA LYS A 504 -30.96 11.39 -5.54
C LYS A 504 -30.63 10.45 -6.69
N LEU A 505 -30.65 9.15 -6.45
CA LEU A 505 -30.43 8.14 -7.49
C LEU A 505 -31.55 8.21 -8.54
N ASN A 506 -32.82 8.24 -8.13
CA ASN A 506 -33.95 8.32 -9.07
C ASN A 506 -33.92 9.60 -9.90
N ALA A 507 -33.54 10.74 -9.30
CA ALA A 507 -33.36 11.98 -10.04
C ALA A 507 -32.22 11.88 -11.07
N PHE A 508 -31.15 11.14 -10.76
CA PHE A 508 -30.06 10.88 -11.69
C PHE A 508 -30.48 9.92 -12.83
N LEU A 509 -31.21 8.86 -12.49
CA LEU A 509 -31.70 7.86 -13.45
C LEU A 509 -32.68 8.42 -14.47
N ALA A 510 -33.36 9.53 -14.15
CA ALA A 510 -34.18 10.26 -15.12
C ALA A 510 -33.38 10.77 -16.32
N THR A 511 -32.05 10.87 -16.21
CA THR A 511 -31.16 11.33 -17.28
C THR A 511 -30.27 10.22 -17.86
N ASP A 512 -30.16 9.07 -17.18
CA ASP A 512 -29.37 7.92 -17.61
C ASP A 512 -29.91 6.62 -17.03
N SER A 513 -30.22 5.63 -17.87
CA SER A 513 -30.80 4.36 -17.45
C SER A 513 -29.80 3.31 -16.94
N ALA A 514 -28.49 3.47 -17.19
CA ALA A 514 -27.50 2.44 -16.87
C ALA A 514 -26.18 3.00 -16.28
N PRO A 515 -26.25 3.85 -15.24
CA PRO A 515 -25.05 4.42 -14.66
C PRO A 515 -24.17 3.38 -13.96
N TRP A 516 -22.91 3.73 -13.75
CA TRP A 516 -22.02 3.00 -12.87
C TRP A 516 -22.13 3.52 -11.44
N ILE A 517 -22.46 2.64 -10.49
CA ILE A 517 -22.72 3.01 -9.10
C ILE A 517 -21.68 2.36 -8.19
N MET A 518 -21.14 3.14 -7.25
CA MET A 518 -20.31 2.65 -6.16
C MET A 518 -20.99 2.93 -4.83
N LEU A 519 -21.22 1.87 -4.07
CA LEU A 519 -21.65 1.91 -2.69
C LEU A 519 -20.44 1.73 -1.79
N GLU A 520 -20.32 2.60 -0.80
CA GLU A 520 -19.19 2.59 0.12
C GLU A 520 -19.66 2.30 1.55
N TYR A 521 -18.87 1.54 2.31
CA TYR A 521 -19.18 1.17 3.70
C TYR A 521 -17.99 1.38 4.63
N SER A 522 -18.27 1.68 5.89
CA SER A 522 -17.25 1.74 6.97
C SER A 522 -17.23 0.42 7.75
N ASP A 523 -17.68 0.42 9.01
CA ASP A 523 -17.85 -0.77 9.85
C ASP A 523 -19.26 -1.40 9.73
N ASN A 524 -19.99 -1.02 8.67
CA ASN A 524 -21.41 -1.30 8.51
C ASN A 524 -21.76 -2.09 7.24
N PHE A 525 -20.79 -2.88 6.75
CA PHE A 525 -20.86 -3.71 5.53
C PHE A 525 -22.18 -4.46 5.39
N ALA A 526 -22.57 -5.25 6.40
CA ALA A 526 -23.75 -6.11 6.34
C ALA A 526 -25.02 -5.33 5.97
N TRP A 527 -25.24 -4.16 6.58
CA TRP A 527 -26.41 -3.36 6.23
C TRP A 527 -26.31 -2.73 4.83
N VAL A 528 -25.13 -2.24 4.42
CA VAL A 528 -24.98 -1.66 3.08
C VAL A 528 -25.22 -2.75 2.02
N ASN A 529 -24.68 -3.95 2.23
CA ASN A 529 -24.86 -5.09 1.33
C ASN A 529 -26.29 -5.64 1.34
N ASP A 530 -26.88 -5.85 2.52
CA ASP A 530 -28.13 -6.60 2.63
C ASP A 530 -29.38 -5.72 2.49
N THR A 531 -29.23 -4.40 2.64
CA THR A 531 -30.33 -3.41 2.58
C THR A 531 -30.11 -2.41 1.45
N VAL A 532 -29.07 -1.57 1.53
CA VAL A 532 -28.89 -0.46 0.56
C VAL A 532 -28.72 -0.98 -0.86
N LYS A 533 -27.82 -1.96 -1.04
CA LYS A 533 -27.53 -2.53 -2.36
C LYS A 533 -28.79 -3.11 -3.01
N LYS A 534 -29.66 -3.79 -2.25
CA LYS A 534 -30.93 -4.32 -2.79
C LYS A 534 -31.86 -3.21 -3.28
N CYS A 535 -32.02 -2.13 -2.50
CA CYS A 535 -32.85 -1.00 -2.93
C CYS A 535 -32.29 -0.33 -4.20
N VAL A 536 -30.97 -0.25 -4.33
CA VAL A 536 -30.30 0.28 -5.52
C VAL A 536 -30.48 -0.67 -6.71
N GLU A 537 -30.33 -1.98 -6.53
CA GLU A 537 -30.57 -2.99 -7.57
C GLU A 537 -32.02 -2.95 -8.10
N GLU A 538 -32.99 -2.75 -7.21
CA GLU A 538 -34.41 -2.61 -7.59
C GLU A 538 -34.67 -1.33 -8.40
N SER A 539 -34.02 -0.22 -8.05
CA SER A 539 -34.23 1.07 -8.72
C SER A 539 -33.41 1.22 -10.00
N ALA A 540 -32.25 0.57 -10.09
CA ALA A 540 -31.26 0.72 -11.15
C ALA A 540 -30.80 -0.64 -11.72
N PRO A 541 -31.71 -1.49 -12.24
CA PRO A 541 -31.42 -2.89 -12.58
C PRO A 541 -30.42 -3.08 -13.73
N LEU A 542 -30.18 -2.04 -14.53
CA LEU A 542 -29.20 -2.06 -15.63
C LEU A 542 -27.82 -1.53 -15.21
N SER A 543 -27.70 -1.01 -13.99
CA SER A 543 -26.46 -0.40 -13.50
C SER A 543 -25.45 -1.46 -13.08
N GLU A 544 -24.17 -1.20 -13.36
CA GLU A 544 -23.11 -1.92 -12.67
C GLU A 544 -23.00 -1.35 -11.24
N ILE A 545 -23.06 -2.22 -10.23
CA ILE A 545 -23.00 -1.81 -8.82
C ILE A 545 -21.76 -2.41 -8.17
N LEU A 546 -20.89 -1.54 -7.68
CA LEU A 546 -19.72 -1.88 -6.89
C LEU A 546 -20.02 -1.65 -5.41
N LEU A 547 -19.52 -2.53 -4.56
CA LEU A 547 -19.53 -2.37 -3.11
C LEU A 547 -18.09 -2.34 -2.62
N GLN A 548 -17.66 -1.22 -2.04
CA GLN A 548 -16.28 -0.97 -1.65
C GLN A 548 -16.18 -0.49 -0.20
N PRO A 549 -15.10 -0.80 0.54
CA PRO A 549 -14.83 -0.11 1.78
C PRO A 549 -14.56 1.37 1.48
N LEU A 550 -15.11 2.25 2.31
CA LEU A 550 -14.76 3.67 2.31
C LEU A 550 -13.25 3.81 2.54
N SER A 551 -12.59 4.64 1.74
CA SER A 551 -11.19 5.01 1.94
C SER A 551 -10.92 5.35 3.41
N LEU A 552 -9.86 4.79 3.98
CA LEU A 552 -9.56 4.96 5.41
C LEU A 552 -9.18 6.40 5.74
N THR A 553 -8.62 7.15 4.80
CA THR A 553 -8.39 8.59 4.97
C THR A 553 -9.71 9.31 5.17
N SER A 554 -10.73 8.99 4.38
CA SER A 554 -12.08 9.53 4.57
C SER A 554 -12.70 8.99 5.87
N GLY A 555 -12.54 7.70 6.16
CA GLY A 555 -13.01 7.03 7.37
C GLY A 555 -12.49 7.66 8.67
N VAL A 556 -11.23 8.10 8.72
CA VAL A 556 -10.68 8.83 9.88
C VAL A 556 -11.44 10.14 10.15
N HIS A 557 -11.84 10.85 9.09
CA HIS A 557 -12.55 12.14 9.22
C HIS A 557 -14.07 11.99 9.31
N MET A 558 -14.65 10.90 8.84
CA MET A 558 -16.12 10.70 8.81
C MET A 558 -16.60 9.76 9.92
N GLY A 559 -15.76 8.81 10.31
CA GLY A 559 -15.95 7.90 11.43
C GLY A 559 -16.83 6.68 11.13
N PRO A 560 -16.92 5.76 12.12
CA PRO A 560 -17.72 4.55 12.03
C PRO A 560 -19.20 4.84 11.78
N GLY A 561 -19.88 3.93 11.09
CA GLY A 561 -21.27 4.01 10.66
C GLY A 561 -21.49 4.80 9.37
N THR A 562 -20.47 5.47 8.85
CA THR A 562 -20.54 6.20 7.57
C THR A 562 -20.72 5.25 6.39
N TRP A 563 -21.50 5.67 5.40
CA TRP A 563 -21.61 5.01 4.10
C TRP A 563 -21.80 6.07 3.01
N ALA A 564 -21.61 5.70 1.75
CA ALA A 564 -21.79 6.62 0.63
C ALA A 564 -22.36 5.94 -0.62
N ILE A 565 -22.89 6.75 -1.52
CA ILE A 565 -23.26 6.36 -2.88
C ILE A 565 -22.66 7.37 -3.85
N ALA A 566 -21.84 6.87 -4.77
CA ALA A 566 -21.34 7.60 -5.91
C ALA A 566 -21.95 7.01 -7.18
N PHE A 567 -22.23 7.86 -8.17
CA PHE A 567 -22.69 7.41 -9.47
C PHE A 567 -22.09 8.24 -10.60
N LEU A 568 -21.78 7.56 -11.69
CA LEU A 568 -21.21 8.09 -12.91
C LEU A 568 -22.10 7.63 -14.07
N PRO A 569 -22.51 8.53 -14.99
CA PRO A 569 -23.35 8.10 -16.09
C PRO A 569 -22.55 7.27 -17.10
N GLU A 570 -23.22 6.51 -17.95
CA GLU A 570 -22.60 5.82 -19.07
C GLU A 570 -22.10 6.86 -20.08
N LEU A 571 -20.79 7.12 -20.04
CA LEU A 571 -20.14 8.05 -20.94
C LEU A 571 -19.84 7.36 -22.28
N ILE A 572 -20.86 7.19 -23.12
CA ILE A 572 -20.68 6.65 -24.48
C ILE A 572 -20.02 7.72 -25.38
N LYS A 573 -18.91 7.32 -26.03
CA LYS A 573 -17.99 8.06 -26.93
C LYS A 573 -16.84 8.78 -26.24
#